data_AF-A0A0N1JR91-F1
#
_entry.id   AF-A0A0N1JR91-F1
#
_cell.length_a   1.000
_cell.length_b   1.000
_cell.length_c   1.000
_cell.angle_alpha   90.00
_cell.angle_beta   90.00
_cell.angle_gamma   90.00
#
_symmetry.space_group_name_H-M   'P 1'
#
loop_
_entity.id
_entity.type
_entity.pdbx_description
1 polymer ?
#
loop_
_entity_poly.entity_id
_entity_poly.type
_entity_poly.pdbx_seq_one_letter_code
_entity_poly.pdbx_strand_id
1 'polypeptide(L)'
;MATQLLSLGVVGVRIYERILTSPALYPGELADQVVDEINSYLLRANEREKVLLFHLACEVHEALGDIYARVDDPETRQSITLLMDVLIRRARDLVRQDHH
;
A
#
# COMPACT_ATOMS: atom_id res chain seq x y z
N MET A 1 3.62 -8.15 -15.47
CA MET A 1 2.37 -8.26 -14.70
C MET A 1 1.90 -6.86 -14.37
N ALA A 2 0.64 -6.53 -14.64
CA ALA A 2 0.07 -5.23 -14.25
C ALA A 2 -0.51 -5.38 -12.84
N THR A 3 0.15 -4.82 -11.83
CA THR A 3 -0.38 -4.72 -10.47
C THR A 3 -1.50 -3.66 -10.45
N GLN A 4 -2.58 -3.93 -9.71
CA GLN A 4 -3.67 -2.97 -9.45
C GLN A 4 -3.13 -1.69 -8.83
N LEU A 5 -1.98 -1.78 -8.18
CA LEU A 5 -1.24 -0.64 -7.68
C LEU A 5 -1.04 0.46 -8.74
N LEU A 6 -0.69 0.10 -9.99
CA LEU A 6 -0.50 1.07 -11.07
C LEU A 6 -1.81 1.74 -11.52
N SER A 7 -2.97 1.14 -11.21
CA SER A 7 -4.28 1.75 -11.48
C SER A 7 -4.60 2.96 -10.58
N LEU A 8 -3.82 3.17 -9.51
CA LEU A 8 -3.93 4.35 -8.64
C LEU A 8 -3.20 5.57 -9.22
N GLY A 9 -2.63 5.48 -10.42
CA GLY A 9 -1.89 6.58 -11.04
C GLY A 9 -0.55 6.83 -10.34
N VAL A 10 -0.19 8.11 -10.17
CA VAL A 10 1.14 8.51 -9.68
C VAL A 10 1.44 7.97 -8.28
N VAL A 11 0.47 7.98 -7.36
CA VAL A 11 0.64 7.42 -6.01
C VAL A 11 0.93 5.92 -6.07
N GLY A 12 0.25 5.21 -6.98
CA GLY A 12 0.52 3.80 -7.25
C GLY A 12 1.96 3.56 -7.67
N VAL A 13 2.46 4.32 -8.64
CA VAL A 13 3.85 4.21 -9.10
C VAL A 13 4.85 4.46 -7.97
N ARG A 14 4.61 5.47 -7.12
CA ARG A 14 5.50 5.75 -5.96
C ARG A 14 5.48 4.65 -4.93
N ILE A 15 4.32 4.10 -4.60
CA ILE A 15 4.22 2.98 -3.66
C ILE A 15 4.98 1.76 -4.23
N TYR A 16 4.88 1.51 -5.54
CA TYR A 16 5.60 0.41 -6.18
C TYR A 16 7.11 0.60 -6.07
N GLU A 17 7.58 1.79 -6.43
CA GLU A 17 8.99 2.19 -6.30
C GLU A 17 9.47 2.03 -4.85
N ARG A 18 8.68 2.50 -3.88
CA ARG A 18 8.96 2.38 -2.45
C ARG A 18 9.08 0.92 -2.04
N ILE A 19 8.12 0.07 -2.40
CA ILE A 19 8.18 -1.37 -2.07
C ILE A 19 9.45 -2.01 -2.62
N LEU A 20 9.89 -1.67 -3.83
CA LEU A 20 11.06 -2.33 -4.43
C LEU A 20 12.41 -1.79 -3.94
N THR A 21 12.48 -0.51 -3.57
CA THR A 21 13.78 0.18 -3.40
C THR A 21 14.05 0.67 -1.99
N SER A 22 13.06 0.65 -1.11
CA SER A 22 13.23 1.17 0.26
C SER A 22 14.26 0.39 1.06
N PRO A 23 15.17 1.07 1.78
CA PRO A 23 16.03 0.43 2.76
C PRO A 23 15.18 0.04 3.98
N ALA A 24 14.60 -1.17 3.94
CA ALA A 24 13.84 -1.76 5.04
C ALA A 24 14.23 -3.23 5.16
N LEU A 25 14.60 -3.62 6.38
CA LEU A 25 14.95 -4.98 6.73
C LEU A 25 13.72 -5.74 7.24
N TYR A 26 12.91 -5.03 8.03
CA TYR A 26 11.73 -5.58 8.68
C TYR A 26 10.45 -5.06 8.03
N PRO A 27 9.37 -5.85 8.07
CA PRO A 27 8.11 -5.45 7.45
C PRO A 27 7.52 -4.17 8.05
N GLY A 28 7.65 -3.95 9.37
CA GLY A 28 7.14 -2.75 10.02
C GLY A 28 7.77 -1.48 9.46
N GLU A 29 9.09 -1.48 9.27
CA GLU A 29 9.81 -0.35 8.65
C GLU A 29 9.31 -0.08 7.23
N LEU A 30 9.05 -1.13 6.46
CA LEU A 30 8.51 -0.99 5.11
C LEU A 30 7.07 -0.49 5.12
N ALA A 31 6.25 -1.02 6.03
CA ALA A 31 4.86 -0.62 6.19
C ALA A 31 4.78 0.87 6.52
N ASP A 32 5.56 1.33 7.49
CA ASP A 32 5.63 2.75 7.87
C ASP A 32 6.05 3.62 6.68
N GLN A 33 7.07 3.22 5.93
CA GLN A 33 7.51 3.98 4.74
C GLN A 33 6.45 4.02 3.63
N VAL A 34 5.69 2.95 3.43
CA VAL A 34 4.59 2.92 2.45
C VAL A 34 3.41 3.76 2.94
N VAL A 35 3.07 3.69 4.22
CA VAL A 35 2.02 4.49 4.85
C VAL A 35 2.36 5.97 4.79
N ASP A 36 3.62 6.34 5.05
CA ASP A 36 4.10 7.72 4.92
C ASP A 36 3.98 8.22 3.48
N GLU A 37 4.31 7.39 2.49
CA GLU A 37 4.11 7.70 1.08
C GLU A 37 2.63 7.96 0.80
N ILE A 38 1.73 7.07 1.22
CA ILE A 38 0.27 7.24 1.08
C ILE A 38 -0.21 8.53 1.75
N ASN A 39 0.22 8.79 2.98
CA ASN A 39 -0.15 9.97 3.76
C ASN A 39 0.31 11.27 3.10
N SER A 40 1.47 11.26 2.44
CA SER A 40 1.94 12.42 1.66
C SER A 40 0.96 12.80 0.52
N TYR A 41 0.25 11.81 -0.03
CA TYR A 41 -0.77 12.01 -1.06
C TYR A 41 -2.15 12.38 -0.49
N LEU A 42 -2.50 11.94 0.73
CA LEU A 42 -3.78 12.28 1.36
C LEU A 42 -4.04 13.79 1.42
N LEU A 43 -2.99 14.59 1.62
CA LEU A 43 -3.09 16.05 1.68
C LEU A 43 -3.55 16.69 0.36
N ARG A 44 -3.37 16.01 -0.77
CA ARG A 44 -3.65 16.51 -2.13
C ARG A 44 -4.82 15.79 -2.81
N ALA A 45 -5.26 14.68 -2.23
CA ALA A 45 -6.34 13.85 -2.73
C ALA A 45 -7.70 14.54 -2.59
N ASN A 46 -8.65 14.22 -3.48
CA ASN A 46 -10.05 14.61 -3.26
C ASN A 46 -10.69 13.73 -2.16
N GLU A 47 -11.87 14.10 -1.66
CA GLU A 47 -12.52 13.40 -0.54
C GLU A 47 -12.71 11.90 -0.79
N ARG A 48 -13.11 11.50 -2.01
CA ARG A 48 -13.29 10.09 -2.36
C ARG A 48 -11.96 9.32 -2.35
N GLU A 49 -10.90 9.94 -2.86
CA GLU A 49 -9.56 9.38 -2.85
C GLU A 49 -8.98 9.30 -1.44
N LYS A 50 -9.26 10.29 -0.58
CA LYS A 50 -8.81 10.27 0.81
C LYS A 50 -9.33 9.06 1.57
N VAL A 51 -10.61 8.73 1.43
CA VAL A 51 -11.19 7.55 2.10
C VAL A 51 -10.52 6.27 1.59
N LEU A 52 -10.32 6.14 0.27
CA LEU A 52 -9.63 4.98 -0.29
C LEU A 52 -8.19 4.85 0.22
N LEU A 53 -7.44 5.94 0.18
CA LEU A 53 -6.03 5.97 0.59
C LEU A 53 -5.88 5.73 2.10
N PHE A 54 -6.81 6.24 2.92
CA PHE A 54 -6.85 5.98 4.35
C PHE A 54 -7.03 4.49 4.64
N HIS A 55 -8.06 3.86 4.05
CA HIS A 55 -8.27 2.41 4.21
C HIS A 55 -7.10 1.59 3.70
N LEU A 56 -6.49 2.02 2.58
CA LEU A 56 -5.29 1.36 2.07
C LEU A 56 -4.12 1.45 3.05
N ALA A 57 -3.89 2.61 3.68
CA ALA A 57 -2.82 2.77 4.68
C ALA A 57 -3.02 1.83 5.88
N CYS A 58 -4.26 1.71 6.37
CA CYS A 58 -4.60 0.78 7.45
C CYS A 58 -4.33 -0.68 7.06
N GLU A 59 -4.85 -1.12 5.91
CA GLU A 59 -4.65 -2.50 5.41
C GLU A 59 -3.17 -2.83 5.18
N VAL A 60 -2.38 -1.86 4.70
CA VAL A 60 -0.93 -2.01 4.51
C VAL A 60 -0.23 -2.21 5.86
N HIS A 61 -0.52 -1.36 6.83
CA HIS A 61 0.11 -1.44 8.15
C HIS A 61 -0.18 -2.79 8.83
N GLU A 62 -1.44 -3.22 8.80
CA GLU A 62 -1.87 -4.49 9.38
C GLU A 62 -1.27 -5.69 8.63
N ALA A 63 -1.40 -5.74 7.30
CA ALA A 63 -0.99 -6.91 6.53
C ALA A 63 0.53 -7.11 6.52
N LEU A 64 1.33 -6.04 6.44
CA LEU A 64 2.78 -6.19 6.47
C LEU A 64 3.27 -6.59 7.86
N GLY A 65 2.65 -6.08 8.94
CA GLY A 65 3.05 -6.38 10.31
C GLY A 65 3.12 -7.87 10.66
N ASP A 66 2.24 -8.68 10.06
CA ASP A 66 2.03 -10.07 10.48
C ASP A 66 2.55 -11.14 9.50
N ILE A 67 2.78 -10.82 8.22
CA ILE A 67 2.97 -11.84 7.18
C ILE A 67 4.44 -12.23 6.97
N TYR A 68 5.38 -11.31 7.17
CA TYR A 68 6.78 -11.50 6.79
C TYR A 68 7.72 -11.38 7.99
N ALA A 69 8.74 -12.22 8.07
CA ALA A 69 9.78 -12.07 9.09
C ALA A 69 10.81 -10.99 8.70
N ARG A 70 11.10 -10.88 7.40
CA ARG A 70 12.05 -9.95 6.79
C ARG A 70 11.57 -9.59 5.39
N VAL A 71 12.00 -8.44 4.90
CA VAL A 71 11.62 -7.94 3.57
C VAL A 71 12.81 -7.51 2.72
N ASP A 72 14.06 -7.70 3.15
CA ASP A 72 15.24 -7.24 2.40
C ASP A 72 15.53 -8.04 1.11
N ASP A 73 14.85 -9.16 0.91
CA ASP A 73 14.97 -10.00 -0.27
C ASP A 73 14.04 -9.53 -1.43
N PRO A 74 14.54 -9.46 -2.68
CA PRO A 74 13.74 -9.09 -3.85
C PRO A 74 12.50 -9.95 -4.12
N GLU A 75 12.53 -11.25 -3.84
CA GLU A 75 11.38 -12.15 -4.06
C GLU A 75 10.23 -11.84 -3.09
N THR A 76 10.57 -11.55 -1.83
CA THR A 76 9.62 -11.06 -0.83
C THR A 76 9.06 -9.71 -1.23
N ARG A 77 9.89 -8.76 -1.68
CA ARG A 77 9.39 -7.47 -2.20
C ARG A 77 8.44 -7.66 -3.36
N GLN A 78 8.76 -8.56 -4.30
CA GLN A 78 7.88 -8.86 -5.42
C GLN A 78 6.56 -9.48 -4.93
N SER A 79 6.60 -10.35 -3.93
CA SER A 79 5.41 -10.94 -3.30
C SER A 79 4.54 -9.89 -2.62
N ILE A 80 5.15 -8.90 -1.95
CA ILE A 80 4.45 -7.76 -1.36
C ILE A 80 3.73 -6.95 -2.44
N THR A 81 4.33 -6.73 -3.61
CA THR A 81 3.64 -6.03 -4.70
C THR A 81 2.38 -6.76 -5.17
N LEU A 82 2.34 -8.09 -5.07
CA LEU A 82 1.14 -8.88 -5.36
C LEU A 82 0.11 -8.82 -4.21
N LEU A 83 0.57 -8.84 -2.95
CA LEU A 83 -0.28 -8.64 -1.78
C LEU A 83 -1.04 -7.31 -1.87
N MET A 84 -0.38 -6.26 -2.33
CA MET A 84 -1.00 -4.94 -2.51
C MET A 84 -2.25 -4.97 -3.41
N ASP A 85 -2.33 -5.87 -4.39
CA ASP A 85 -3.53 -5.99 -5.23
C ASP A 85 -4.74 -6.49 -4.43
N VAL A 86 -4.51 -7.31 -3.41
CA VAL A 86 -5.54 -7.76 -2.46
C VAL A 86 -5.94 -6.61 -1.54
N LEU A 87 -4.98 -5.87 -0.99
CA LEU A 87 -5.23 -4.76 -0.07
C LEU A 87 -6.00 -3.63 -0.76
N ILE A 88 -5.65 -3.29 -2.00
CA ILE A 88 -6.37 -2.29 -2.80
C ILE A 88 -7.83 -2.72 -3.03
N ARG A 89 -8.07 -4.01 -3.26
CA ARG A 89 -9.42 -4.53 -3.43
C ARG A 89 -10.24 -4.38 -2.14
N ARG A 90 -9.66 -4.76 -1.00
CA ARG A 90 -10.30 -4.61 0.32
C ARG A 90 -10.60 -3.16 0.65
N ALA A 91 -9.63 -2.27 0.45
CA ALA A 91 -9.82 -0.83 0.65
C ALA A 91 -10.96 -0.27 -0.21
N ARG A 92 -11.09 -0.72 -1.47
CA ARG A 92 -12.21 -0.34 -2.34
C ARG A 92 -13.56 -0.86 -1.84
N ASP A 93 -13.60 -2.06 -1.28
CA ASP A 93 -14.83 -2.64 -0.73
C ASP A 93 -15.26 -1.93 0.56
N LEU A 94 -14.31 -1.53 1.42
CA LEU A 94 -14.57 -0.68 2.60
C LEU A 94 -15.14 0.69 2.21
N VAL A 95 -14.54 1.35 1.21
CA VAL A 95 -15.07 2.63 0.69
C VAL A 95 -16.52 2.48 0.24
N ARG A 96 -16.89 1.36 -0.42
CA ARG A 96 -18.28 1.11 -0.85
C ARG A 96 -19.23 0.97 0.33
N GLN A 97 -18.79 0.37 1.43
CA GLN A 97 -19.60 0.21 2.65
C GLN A 97 -19.83 1.55 3.36
N ASP A 98 -18.83 2.43 3.42
CA ASP A 98 -18.95 3.74 4.07
C ASP A 98 -19.87 4.73 3.32
N HIS A 99 -20.19 4.45 2.05
CA HIS A 99 -21.07 5.29 1.23
C HIS A 99 -22.53 4.79 1.22
N HIS A 100 -22.85 3.73 1.97
CA HIS A 100 -24.19 3.18 2.17
C HIS A 100 -24.74 3.52 3.56
#